data_AF-S4PRD7-F1
#
_entry.id   AF-S4PRD7-F1
#
_cell.length_a   1.000
_cell.length_b   1.000
_cell.length_c   1.000
_cell.angle_alpha   90.00
_cell.angle_beta   90.00
_cell.angle_gamma   90.00
#
_symmetry.space_group_name_H-M   'P 1'
#
loop_
_entity.id
_entity.type
_entity.pdbx_description
1 polymer ?
#
loop_
_entity_poly.entity_id
_entity_poly.type
_entity_poly.pdbx_seq_one_letter_code
_entity_poly.pdbx_strand_id
1 'polypeptide(L)'
;MDNLAIFKKNGFTFIIDEHAPPTKRVKLLTIPMSKNWMFGKEDIDELLFMLRENQSEYCRPSRVRAMFASRACRKSVMIGTALSKADMRILVDHMAEIDKPWNCPHGRPTIRHLVNLAMVQTSESGT
;
A
#
# COMPACT_ATOMS: atom_id res chain seq x y z
N MET A 1 4.45 -15.63 20.70
CA MET A 1 3.16 -15.68 19.94
C MET A 1 2.98 -14.33 19.28
N ASP A 2 3.99 -13.98 18.51
CA ASP A 2 4.28 -12.59 18.22
C ASP A 2 3.72 -12.35 16.82
N ASN A 3 3.02 -11.25 16.60
CA ASN A 3 2.37 -10.86 15.33
C ASN A 3 0.87 -11.18 15.15
N LEU A 4 0.13 -11.67 16.17
CA LEU A 4 -1.34 -11.82 16.09
C LEU A 4 -2.05 -10.51 15.67
N ALA A 5 -1.55 -9.36 16.13
CA ALA A 5 -2.07 -8.06 15.75
C ALA A 5 -1.94 -7.79 14.23
N ILE A 6 -0.87 -8.26 13.59
CA ILE A 6 -0.64 -8.09 12.14
C ILE A 6 -1.60 -8.97 11.35
N PHE A 7 -1.83 -10.21 11.79
CA PHE A 7 -2.86 -11.07 11.21
C PHE A 7 -4.25 -10.44 11.33
N LYS A 8 -4.60 -9.93 12.51
CA LYS A 8 -5.87 -9.22 12.74
C LYS A 8 -6.02 -7.98 11.85
N LYS A 9 -4.95 -7.21 11.67
CA LYS A 9 -4.92 -6.07 10.73
C LYS A 9 -5.07 -6.50 9.27
N ASN A 10 -4.70 -7.73 8.92
CA ASN A 10 -4.96 -8.31 7.61
C ASN A 10 -6.33 -9.00 7.52
N GLY A 11 -7.11 -9.01 8.60
CA GLY A 11 -8.47 -9.58 8.68
C GLY A 11 -8.52 -11.07 9.01
N PHE A 12 -7.39 -11.66 9.40
CA PHE A 12 -7.31 -13.02 9.90
C PHE A 12 -7.38 -13.02 11.43
N THR A 13 -8.34 -13.75 11.99
CA THR A 13 -8.47 -13.93 13.45
C THR A 13 -8.33 -15.41 13.79
N PHE A 14 -7.62 -15.71 14.87
CA PHE A 14 -7.37 -17.08 15.31
C PHE A 14 -7.85 -17.28 16.75
N ILE A 15 -8.33 -18.48 17.05
CA ILE A 15 -8.36 -19.01 18.43
C ILE A 15 -7.06 -19.79 18.64
N ILE A 16 -6.43 -19.53 19.77
CA ILE A 16 -5.26 -20.28 20.19
C ILE A 16 -5.58 -20.98 21.51
N ASP A 17 -5.40 -22.30 21.51
CA ASP A 17 -5.51 -23.17 22.68
C ASP A 17 -4.14 -23.82 22.92
N GLU A 18 -3.40 -23.31 23.91
CA GLU A 18 -2.06 -23.80 24.24
C GLU A 18 -2.07 -25.22 24.83
N HIS A 19 -3.20 -25.64 25.40
CA HIS A 19 -3.37 -26.94 26.05
C HIS A 19 -3.74 -28.04 25.04
N ALA A 20 -4.15 -27.67 23.82
CA ALA A 20 -4.43 -28.64 22.77
C ALA A 20 -3.15 -29.38 22.30
N PRO A 21 -3.29 -30.62 21.79
CA PRO A 21 -2.18 -31.37 21.18
C PRO A 21 -1.50 -30.56 20.06
N PRO A 22 -0.21 -30.83 19.78
CA PRO A 22 0.46 -30.28 18.60
C PRO A 22 -0.40 -30.43 17.35
N THR A 23 -0.36 -29.47 16.44
CA THR A 23 -1.21 -29.33 15.23
C THR A 23 -2.68 -28.97 15.47
N LYS A 24 -3.19 -28.99 16.72
CA LYS A 24 -4.58 -28.61 17.06
C LYS A 24 -4.70 -27.30 17.84
N ARG A 25 -3.57 -26.61 18.07
CA ARG A 25 -3.49 -25.41 18.91
C ARG A 25 -4.03 -24.14 18.27
N VAL A 26 -4.10 -24.07 16.95
CA VAL A 26 -4.50 -22.85 16.23
C VAL A 26 -5.69 -23.16 15.34
N LYS A 27 -6.75 -22.38 15.49
CA LYS A 27 -7.95 -22.46 14.65
C LYS A 27 -8.20 -21.09 14.02
N LEU A 28 -8.31 -21.05 12.69
CA LEU A 28 -8.71 -19.85 11.97
C LEU A 28 -10.21 -19.62 12.15
N LEU A 29 -10.60 -18.43 12.61
CA LEU A 29 -11.99 -18.04 12.80
C LEU A 29 -12.55 -17.23 11.64
N THR A 30 -11.76 -16.27 11.17
CA THR A 30 -12.22 -15.30 10.17
C THR A 30 -11.21 -15.18 9.07
N ILE A 31 -11.71 -15.04 7.85
CA ILE A 31 -10.94 -14.65 6.68
C ILE A 31 -11.42 -13.29 6.18
N PRO A 32 -10.54 -12.43 5.68
CA PRO A 32 -10.96 -11.19 5.04
C PRO A 32 -11.63 -11.53 3.70
N MET A 33 -12.66 -10.77 3.36
CA MET A 33 -13.35 -10.88 2.08
C MET A 33 -13.69 -9.48 1.56
N SER A 34 -13.59 -9.27 0.26
CA SER A 34 -14.05 -8.04 -0.37
C SER A 34 -14.49 -8.22 -1.81
N LYS A 35 -15.79 -8.03 -2.07
CA LYS A 35 -16.40 -8.31 -3.38
C LYS A 35 -15.96 -9.71 -3.85
N ASN A 36 -15.18 -9.77 -4.94
CA ASN A 36 -14.70 -11.01 -5.54
C ASN A 36 -13.33 -11.46 -4.99
N TRP A 37 -12.78 -10.77 -4.00
CA TRP A 37 -11.54 -11.16 -3.32
C TRP A 37 -11.89 -11.97 -2.07
N MET A 38 -11.50 -13.25 -2.10
CA MET A 38 -11.51 -14.12 -0.92
C MET A 38 -10.08 -14.53 -0.62
N PHE A 39 -9.65 -14.31 0.61
CA PHE A 39 -8.30 -14.62 1.07
C PHE A 39 -8.34 -15.88 1.93
N GLY A 40 -7.30 -16.68 1.86
CA GLY A 40 -7.30 -18.03 2.41
C GLY A 40 -5.96 -18.42 3.01
N LYS A 41 -5.72 -19.73 3.03
CA LYS A 41 -4.51 -20.34 3.60
C LYS A 41 -3.25 -19.83 2.90
N GLU A 42 -3.29 -19.67 1.58
CA GLU A 42 -2.17 -19.23 0.77
C GLU A 42 -1.70 -17.82 1.18
N ASP A 43 -2.64 -16.93 1.50
CA ASP A 43 -2.34 -15.57 1.96
C ASP A 43 -1.77 -15.55 3.40
N ILE A 44 -2.20 -16.49 4.25
CA ILE A 44 -1.64 -16.69 5.59
C ILE A 44 -0.21 -17.22 5.49
N ASP A 45 0.03 -18.19 4.61
CA ASP A 45 1.36 -18.78 4.38
C ASP A 45 2.33 -17.71 3.83
N GLU A 46 1.88 -16.86 2.90
CA GLU A 46 2.66 -15.71 2.41
C GLU A 46 2.97 -14.73 3.56
N LEU A 47 1.97 -14.37 4.36
CA LEU A 47 2.15 -13.45 5.48
C LEU A 47 3.13 -13.99 6.52
N LEU A 48 3.06 -15.29 6.82
CA LEU A 48 4.01 -15.97 7.70
C LEU A 48 5.44 -15.92 7.15
N PHE A 49 5.61 -16.17 5.85
CA PHE A 49 6.91 -16.08 5.20
C PHE A 49 7.47 -14.66 5.29
N MET A 50 6.68 -13.64 4.95
CA MET A 50 7.11 -12.24 5.02
C MET A 50 7.49 -11.81 6.44
N LEU A 51 6.74 -12.25 7.46
CA LEU A 51 7.01 -11.92 8.87
C LEU A 51 8.29 -12.58 9.42
N ARG A 52 8.74 -13.69 8.82
CA ARG A 52 10.03 -14.31 9.17
C ARG A 52 11.20 -13.47 8.66
N GLU A 53 11.08 -12.92 7.45
CA GLU A 53 12.12 -12.12 6.80
C GLU A 53 12.18 -10.68 7.34
N ASN A 54 11.03 -10.07 7.64
CA ASN A 54 10.97 -8.69 8.14
C ASN A 54 9.68 -8.42 8.95
N GLN A 55 9.82 -8.06 10.23
CA GLN A 55 8.69 -7.72 11.10
C GLN A 55 8.23 -6.27 10.88
N SER A 56 7.66 -5.99 9.71
CA SER A 56 7.01 -4.70 9.45
C SER A 56 5.52 -4.76 9.81
N GLU A 57 5.04 -3.74 10.52
CA GLU A 57 3.62 -3.53 10.80
C GLU A 57 2.78 -3.37 9.52
N TYR A 58 3.42 -2.97 8.41
CA TYR A 58 2.80 -2.78 7.09
C TYR A 58 2.92 -4.01 6.19
N CYS A 59 3.26 -5.17 6.74
CA CYS A 59 3.34 -6.41 5.99
C CYS A 59 1.95 -6.86 5.48
N ARG A 60 1.78 -6.85 4.16
CA ARG A 60 0.55 -7.23 3.45
C ARG A 60 0.84 -8.29 2.39
N PRO A 61 0.07 -9.39 2.34
CA PRO A 61 0.15 -10.38 1.25
C PRO A 61 0.00 -9.72 -0.12
N SER A 62 0.62 -10.29 -1.14
CA SER A 62 0.60 -9.83 -2.53
C SER A 62 -0.81 -9.54 -3.05
N ARG A 63 -1.77 -10.42 -2.76
CA ARG A 63 -3.18 -10.26 -3.17
C ARG A 63 -3.85 -9.08 -2.47
N VAL A 64 -3.54 -8.84 -1.19
CA VAL A 64 -4.05 -7.67 -0.45
C VAL A 64 -3.47 -6.38 -1.04
N ARG A 65 -2.16 -6.37 -1.36
CA ARG A 65 -1.49 -5.24 -2.03
C ARG A 65 -2.10 -4.97 -3.40
N ALA A 66 -2.33 -6.00 -4.21
CA ALA A 66 -2.96 -5.87 -5.53
C ALA A 66 -4.39 -5.31 -5.43
N MET A 67 -5.17 -5.77 -4.45
CA MET A 67 -6.50 -5.22 -4.18
C MET A 67 -6.43 -3.73 -3.83
N PHE A 68 -5.52 -3.31 -2.94
CA PHE A 68 -5.35 -1.90 -2.58
C PHE A 68 -4.87 -1.05 -3.76
N ALA A 69 -3.90 -1.53 -4.53
CA ALA A 69 -3.42 -0.85 -5.74
C ALA A 69 -4.56 -0.60 -6.74
N SER A 70 -5.39 -1.61 -7.00
CA SER A 70 -6.55 -1.50 -7.88
C SER A 70 -7.59 -0.49 -7.39
N ARG A 71 -7.82 -0.43 -6.07
CA ARG A 71 -8.74 0.54 -5.46
C ARG A 71 -8.21 1.96 -5.52
N ALA A 72 -6.93 2.16 -5.21
CA ALA A 72 -6.28 3.45 -5.31
C ALA A 72 -6.39 3.98 -6.74
N CYS A 73 -6.00 3.18 -7.73
CA CYS A 73 -6.05 3.59 -9.14
C CYS A 73 -7.46 3.97 -9.62
N ARG A 74 -8.51 3.27 -9.16
CA ARG A 74 -9.90 3.57 -9.55
C ARG A 74 -10.51 4.76 -8.82
N LYS A 75 -9.94 5.16 -7.68
CA LYS A 75 -10.38 6.33 -6.91
C LYS A 75 -9.54 7.58 -7.19
N SER A 76 -8.36 7.43 -7.79
CA SER A 76 -7.49 8.54 -8.14
C SER A 76 -8.11 9.47 -9.19
N VAL A 77 -7.61 10.71 -9.22
CA VAL A 77 -7.93 11.68 -10.28
C VAL A 77 -7.52 11.10 -11.63
N MET A 78 -8.41 11.21 -12.63
CA MET A 78 -8.18 10.68 -13.97
C MET A 78 -7.40 11.68 -14.82
N ILE A 79 -6.62 11.16 -15.76
CA ILE A 79 -6.00 12.00 -16.79
C ILE A 79 -7.10 12.71 -17.59
N GLY A 80 -6.93 14.02 -17.81
CA GLY A 80 -7.91 14.87 -18.48
C GLY A 80 -8.94 15.51 -17.54
N THR A 81 -8.96 15.15 -16.25
CA THR A 81 -9.78 15.88 -15.26
C THR A 81 -9.19 17.28 -15.02
N ALA A 82 -10.00 18.32 -15.27
CA ALA A 82 -9.64 19.69 -14.92
C ALA A 82 -9.60 19.86 -13.40
N LEU A 83 -8.53 20.49 -12.88
CA LEU A 83 -8.32 20.71 -11.46
C LEU A 83 -8.17 22.20 -11.17
N SER A 84 -8.69 22.64 -10.02
CA SER A 84 -8.38 23.97 -9.51
C SER A 84 -6.94 24.03 -9.00
N LYS A 85 -6.39 25.23 -8.83
CA LYS A 85 -5.06 25.40 -8.20
C LYS A 85 -5.02 24.83 -6.77
N ALA A 86 -6.11 24.92 -6.03
CA ALA A 86 -6.21 24.37 -4.68
C ALA A 86 -6.15 22.83 -4.71
N ASP A 87 -6.88 22.18 -5.61
CA ASP A 87 -6.86 20.72 -5.75
C ASP A 87 -5.48 20.21 -6.17
N MET A 88 -4.84 20.88 -7.13
CA MET A 88 -3.47 20.55 -7.54
C MET A 88 -2.49 20.65 -6.37
N ARG A 89 -2.63 21.68 -5.53
CA ARG A 89 -1.77 21.87 -4.36
C ARG A 89 -1.94 20.73 -3.34
N ILE A 90 -3.18 20.37 -3.02
CA ILE A 90 -3.51 19.26 -2.11
C ILE A 90 -2.86 17.96 -2.57
N LEU A 91 -2.91 17.66 -3.87
CA LEU A 91 -2.27 16.45 -4.41
C LEU A 91 -0.75 16.44 -4.19
N VAL A 92 -0.09 17.56 -4.41
CA VAL A 92 1.37 17.69 -4.22
C VAL A 92 1.75 17.64 -2.75
N ASP A 93 0.98 18.29 -1.87
CA ASP A 93 1.23 18.28 -0.42
C ASP A 93 1.06 16.87 0.17
N HIS A 94 0.00 16.14 -0.21
CA HIS A 94 -0.16 14.75 0.23
C HIS A 94 0.99 13.83 -0.27
N MET A 95 1.54 14.08 -1.47
CA MET A 95 2.70 13.31 -1.92
C MET A 95 3.93 13.56 -1.05
N ALA A 96 4.08 14.75 -0.45
CA ALA A 96 5.20 15.08 0.41
C ALA A 96 5.18 14.33 1.76
N GLU A 97 4.02 13.81 2.18
CA GLU A 97 3.86 13.00 3.39
C GLU A 97 4.25 11.51 3.19
N ILE A 98 4.42 11.08 1.94
CA ILE A 98 4.72 9.69 1.58
C ILE A 98 6.23 9.52 1.48
N ASP A 99 6.78 8.47 2.11
CA ASP A 99 8.20 8.11 1.93
C ASP A 99 8.47 7.70 0.47
N LYS A 100 9.40 8.40 -0.18
CA LYS A 100 9.87 8.13 -1.56
C LYS A 100 8.70 7.96 -2.57
N PRO A 101 7.92 9.01 -2.86
CA PRO A 101 6.66 8.92 -3.60
C PRO A 101 6.86 8.79 -5.12
N TRP A 102 7.96 8.20 -5.60
CA TRP A 102 8.43 8.28 -7.00
C TRP A 102 7.69 7.36 -7.98
N ASN A 103 6.95 6.38 -7.44
CA ASN A 103 6.23 5.37 -8.20
C ASN A 103 4.85 5.14 -7.59
N CYS A 104 3.85 4.91 -8.45
CA CYS A 104 2.54 4.43 -8.03
C CYS A 104 2.64 2.95 -7.61
N PRO A 105 1.60 2.36 -6.97
CA PRO A 105 1.66 0.96 -6.53
C PRO A 105 1.74 -0.06 -7.68
N HIS A 106 1.62 0.37 -8.94
CA HIS A 106 1.85 -0.43 -10.15
C HIS A 106 3.21 -0.18 -10.81
N GLY A 107 4.07 0.65 -10.22
CA GLY A 107 5.42 0.94 -10.72
C GLY A 107 5.49 2.08 -11.76
N ARG A 108 4.40 2.80 -12.04
CA ARG A 108 4.46 3.97 -12.94
C ARG A 108 5.07 5.18 -12.24
N PRO A 109 5.89 5.97 -12.93
CA PRO A 109 6.45 7.20 -12.36
C PRO A 109 5.36 8.20 -11.97
N THR A 110 5.50 8.84 -10.82
CA THR A 110 4.57 9.88 -10.31
C THR A 110 5.06 11.29 -10.63
N ILE A 111 6.32 11.59 -10.32
CA ILE A 111 6.97 12.88 -10.50
C ILE A 111 8.34 12.73 -11.14
N ARG A 112 8.73 13.71 -11.96
CA ARG A 112 10.03 13.77 -12.62
C ARG A 112 10.52 15.20 -12.64
N HIS A 113 11.83 15.37 -12.49
CA HIS A 113 12.49 16.66 -12.67
C HIS A 113 12.44 17.03 -14.16
N LEU A 114 11.90 18.21 -14.46
CA LEU A 114 11.82 18.69 -15.84
C LEU A 114 13.10 19.41 -16.28
N VAL A 115 13.47 20.48 -15.58
CA VAL A 115 14.61 21.32 -15.95
C VAL A 115 15.15 22.05 -14.73
N ASN A 116 16.48 22.27 -14.72
CA ASN A 116 17.11 23.17 -13.77
C ASN A 116 17.04 24.59 -14.36
N LEU A 117 16.32 25.49 -13.69
CA LEU A 117 16.13 26.86 -14.17
C LEU A 117 17.45 27.64 -14.27
N ALA A 118 18.49 27.29 -13.50
CA ALA A 118 19.82 27.89 -13.64
C ALA A 118 20.50 27.60 -14.99
N MET A 119 20.03 26.58 -15.71
CA MET A 119 20.51 26.24 -17.06
C MET A 119 19.68 26.92 -18.16
N VAL A 120 18.58 27.56 -17.80
CA VAL A 120 17.72 28.30 -18.73
C VAL A 120 18.20 29.75 -18.73
N GLN A 121 18.92 30.16 -19.78
CA GLN A 121 19.25 31.57 -19.97
C GLN A 121 17.96 32.36 -20.16
N THR A 122 17.57 33.14 -19.16
CA THR A 122 16.56 34.17 -19.35
C THR A 122 17.24 35.32 -20.06
N SER A 123 16.96 35.49 -21.35
CA SER A 123 17.25 36.78 -22.01
C SER A 123 16.47 37.84 -21.25
N GLU A 124 17.16 38.61 -20.40
CA GLU A 124 16.61 39.84 -19.85
C GLU A 124 16.32 40.77 -21.04
N SER A 125 15.06 40.81 -21.47
CA SER A 125 14.56 41.91 -22.28
C SER A 125 14.58 43.14 -21.38
N GLY A 126 15.69 43.87 -21.45
CA GLY A 126 15.86 45.15 -20.80
C GLY A 126 14.72 46.09 -21.18
N THR A 127 14.19 46.75 -20.15
CA THR A 127 13.50 48.04 -20.26
C THR A 127 14.29 49.04 -19.44
#